data_AF-A0A9P3EAA5-F1
#
_entry.id   AF-A0A9P3EAA5-F1
#
_cell.length_a   1.000
_cell.length_b   1.000
_cell.length_c   1.000
_cell.angle_alpha   90.00
_cell.angle_beta   90.00
_cell.angle_gamma   90.00
#
_symmetry.space_group_name_H-M   'P 1'
#
loop_
_entity.id
_entity.type
_entity.pdbx_description
1 polymer ?
#
loop_
_entity_poly.entity_id
_entity_poly.type
_entity_poly.pdbx_seq_one_letter_code
_entity_poly.pdbx_strand_id
1 'polypeptide(L)'
;MADNLYKLLTLLDNEKILKRKKPFIYCDNNFWMNHISGEKYAFGEYPLWIANWDVSEPKVPASWEVAGKSWSIWQHSNKGRIAGIEVDVDLNWVRT
;
A
#
# COMPACT_ATOMS: atom_id res chain seq x y z
N MET A 1 -9.15 -12.03 4.14
CA MET A 1 -8.88 -11.04 3.06
C MET A 1 -7.59 -11.36 2.30
N ALA A 2 -6.48 -11.74 2.97
CA ALA A 2 -5.23 -12.12 2.30
C ALA A 2 -5.39 -13.13 1.15
N ASP A 3 -6.19 -14.18 1.33
CA ASP A 3 -6.34 -15.23 0.29
C ASP A 3 -6.89 -14.69 -1.03
N ASN A 4 -7.88 -13.79 -0.97
CA ASN A 4 -8.46 -13.18 -2.16
C ASN A 4 -7.49 -12.20 -2.82
N LEU A 5 -6.75 -11.42 -2.03
CA LEU A 5 -5.70 -10.54 -2.54
C LEU A 5 -4.60 -11.36 -3.23
N TYR A 6 -4.11 -12.41 -2.58
CA TYR A 6 -3.09 -13.30 -3.14
C TYR A 6 -3.56 -13.98 -4.43
N LYS A 7 -4.81 -14.46 -4.46
CA LYS A 7 -5.41 -15.04 -5.67
C LYS A 7 -5.46 -14.02 -6.81
N LEU A 8 -5.88 -12.78 -6.54
CA LEU A 8 -5.91 -11.72 -7.55
C LEU A 8 -4.49 -11.43 -8.08
N LEU A 9 -3.51 -11.23 -7.19
CA LEU A 9 -2.15 -10.92 -7.59
C LEU A 9 -1.53 -12.05 -8.42
N THR A 10 -1.76 -13.30 -8.03
CA THR A 10 -1.35 -14.49 -8.79
C THR A 10 -1.98 -14.52 -10.18
N LEU A 11 -3.27 -14.21 -10.29
CA LEU A 11 -3.95 -14.15 -11.59
C LEU A 11 -3.37 -13.04 -12.49
N LEU A 12 -3.13 -11.85 -11.94
CA LEU A 12 -2.55 -10.73 -12.70
C LEU A 12 -1.15 -11.08 -13.27
N ASP A 13 -0.36 -11.82 -12.50
CA ASP A 13 0.97 -12.27 -12.91
C ASP A 13 0.90 -13.38 -13.97
N ASN A 14 0.10 -14.42 -13.72
CA ASN A 14 -0.06 -15.56 -14.64
C ASN A 14 -0.59 -15.13 -16.02
N GLU A 15 -1.57 -14.23 -16.04
CA GLU A 15 -2.16 -13.71 -17.27
C GLU A 15 -1.33 -12.58 -17.89
N LYS A 16 -0.19 -12.21 -17.29
CA LYS A 16 0.72 -11.14 -17.74
C LYS A 16 0.00 -9.81 -18.00
N ILE A 17 -1.07 -9.53 -17.27
CA ILE A 17 -1.92 -8.34 -17.46
C ILE A 17 -1.09 -7.06 -17.35
N LEU A 18 -0.16 -7.05 -16.40
CA LEU A 18 0.73 -5.91 -16.13
C LEU A 18 2.13 -6.09 -16.77
N LYS A 19 2.27 -7.06 -17.66
CA LYS A 19 3.54 -7.45 -18.32
C LYS A 19 4.61 -7.84 -17.31
N ARG A 20 5.52 -6.91 -16.98
CA ARG A 20 6.60 -7.10 -15.99
C ARG A 20 6.49 -6.13 -14.81
N LYS A 21 5.37 -5.39 -14.71
CA LYS A 21 5.14 -4.42 -13.64
C LYS A 21 4.35 -5.07 -12.51
N LYS A 22 4.74 -4.77 -11.26
CA LYS A 22 3.96 -5.16 -10.08
C LYS A 22 2.99 -4.03 -9.69
N PRO A 23 1.72 -4.33 -9.39
CA PRO A 23 0.78 -3.33 -8.92
C PRO A 23 1.15 -2.86 -7.51
N PHE A 24 0.79 -1.61 -7.18
CA PHE A 24 0.84 -1.14 -5.80
C PHE A 24 -0.25 -1.80 -4.97
N ILE A 25 0.09 -2.14 -3.74
CA ILE A 25 -0.91 -2.52 -2.73
C ILE A 25 -1.17 -1.27 -1.89
N TYR A 26 -2.40 -0.77 -1.96
CA TYR A 26 -2.90 0.30 -1.10
C TYR A 26 -3.65 -0.26 0.11
N CYS A 27 -3.35 0.24 1.30
CA CYS A 27 -4.12 -0.08 2.51
C CYS A 27 -3.98 0.97 3.60
N ASP A 28 -5.00 1.08 4.45
CA ASP A 28 -4.84 1.68 5.77
C ASP A 28 -3.97 0.79 6.67
N ASN A 29 -3.10 1.41 7.46
CA ASN A 29 -2.16 0.69 8.31
C ASN A 29 -2.85 -0.19 9.37
N ASN A 30 -3.86 0.36 10.06
CA ASN A 30 -4.59 -0.37 11.10
C ASN A 30 -5.39 -1.52 10.48
N PHE A 31 -6.02 -1.28 9.33
CA PHE A 31 -6.77 -2.30 8.62
C PHE A 31 -5.86 -3.47 8.20
N TRP A 32 -4.66 -3.16 7.66
CA TRP A 32 -3.71 -4.18 7.28
C TRP A 32 -3.30 -5.05 8.47
N MET A 33 -2.90 -4.42 9.57
CA MET A 33 -2.44 -5.11 10.77
C MET A 33 -3.53 -6.00 11.39
N ASN A 34 -4.77 -5.52 11.43
CA ASN A 34 -5.83 -6.17 12.20
C ASN A 34 -6.67 -7.15 11.38
N HIS A 35 -6.67 -7.07 10.04
CA HIS A 35 -7.67 -7.79 9.22
C HIS A 35 -7.14 -8.54 8.00
N ILE A 36 -5.90 -8.28 7.56
CA ILE A 36 -5.40 -8.91 6.32
C ILE A 36 -4.77 -10.28 6.61
N SER A 37 -4.07 -10.45 7.74
CA SER A 37 -3.14 -11.56 7.98
C SER A 37 -2.02 -11.60 6.92
N GLY A 38 -1.38 -10.45 6.71
CA GLY A 38 -0.41 -10.23 5.62
C GLY A 38 0.86 -11.10 5.66
N GLU A 39 1.18 -11.70 6.80
CA GLU A 39 2.30 -12.63 6.98
C GLU A 39 2.13 -13.95 6.21
N LYS A 40 0.89 -14.28 5.80
CA LYS A 40 0.57 -15.56 5.14
C LYS A 40 1.20 -15.71 3.75
N TYR A 41 1.49 -14.60 3.06
CA TYR A 41 2.05 -14.58 1.71
C TYR A 41 3.12 -13.49 1.58
N ALA A 42 3.95 -13.59 0.54
CA ALA A 42 5.03 -12.64 0.26
C ALA A 42 4.53 -11.30 -0.35
N PHE A 43 3.61 -10.59 0.33
CA PHE A 43 3.11 -9.29 -0.16
C PHE A 43 4.20 -8.21 -0.22
N GLY A 44 5.28 -8.35 0.54
CA GLY A 44 6.45 -7.47 0.49
C GLY A 44 7.17 -7.42 -0.86
N GLU A 45 6.85 -8.35 -1.78
CA GLU A 45 7.34 -8.31 -3.15
C GLU A 45 6.70 -7.22 -4.02
N TYR A 46 5.58 -6.64 -3.59
CA TYR A 46 4.82 -5.61 -4.30
C TYR A 46 5.13 -4.23 -3.72
N PRO A 47 5.14 -3.14 -4.50
CA PRO A 47 5.34 -1.81 -3.94
C PRO A 47 4.16 -1.42 -3.02
N LEU A 48 4.49 -0.80 -1.88
CA LEU A 48 3.52 -0.40 -0.87
C LEU A 48 3.07 1.06 -1.06
N TRP A 49 1.75 1.25 -1.08
CA TRP A 49 1.12 2.56 -0.88
C TRP A 49 0.36 2.55 0.44
N ILE A 50 0.95 3.08 1.50
CA ILE A 50 0.37 3.03 2.84
C ILE A 50 -0.43 4.30 3.15
N ALA A 51 -1.64 4.16 3.68
CA ALA A 51 -2.36 5.24 4.34
C ALA A 51 -2.11 5.17 5.84
N ASN A 52 -1.55 6.25 6.38
CA ASN A 52 -1.30 6.42 7.81
C ASN A 52 -1.26 7.91 8.11
N TRP A 53 -2.39 8.48 8.51
CA TRP A 53 -2.49 9.93 8.74
C TRP A 53 -2.00 10.31 10.15
N ASP A 54 -1.76 11.62 10.36
CA ASP A 54 -1.45 12.22 11.67
C ASP A 54 -0.24 11.62 12.41
N VAL A 55 0.76 11.12 11.67
CA VAL A 55 2.02 10.58 12.19
C VAL A 55 3.23 11.24 11.51
N SER A 56 4.38 11.27 12.19
CA SER A 56 5.63 11.81 11.61
C SER A 56 6.25 10.89 10.57
N GLU A 57 6.00 9.59 10.68
CA GLU A 57 6.39 8.57 9.72
C GLU A 57 5.34 7.45 9.70
N PRO A 58 5.05 6.82 8.55
CA PRO A 58 4.10 5.74 8.49
C PRO A 58 4.73 4.47 9.04
N LYS A 59 3.94 3.68 9.75
CA LYS A 59 4.37 2.33 10.12
C LYS A 59 4.42 1.46 8.87
N VAL A 60 5.52 0.74 8.66
CA VAL A 60 5.62 -0.24 7.58
C VAL A 60 5.04 -1.57 8.10
N PRO A 61 4.12 -2.23 7.37
CA PRO A 61 3.64 -3.52 7.82
C PRO A 61 4.73 -4.60 7.72
N ALA A 62 4.72 -5.55 8.66
CA ALA A 62 5.74 -6.60 8.76
C ALA A 62 5.99 -7.39 7.46
N SER A 63 4.95 -7.59 6.64
CA SER A 63 5.06 -8.19 5.29
C SER A 63 6.12 -7.52 4.41
N TRP A 64 6.31 -6.20 4.53
CA TRP A 64 7.34 -5.45 3.80
C TRP A 64 8.65 -5.36 4.58
N GLU A 65 8.60 -5.17 5.89
CA GLU A 65 9.81 -5.09 6.73
C GLU A 65 10.65 -6.38 6.64
N VAL A 66 10.02 -7.55 6.71
CA VAL A 66 10.68 -8.87 6.58
C VAL A 66 11.30 -9.05 5.18
N ALA A 67 10.72 -8.42 4.15
CA ALA A 67 11.26 -8.42 2.79
C ALA A 67 12.39 -7.38 2.58
N GLY A 68 12.80 -6.66 3.63
CA GLY A 68 13.78 -5.58 3.54
C GLY A 68 13.27 -4.38 2.72
N LYS A 69 11.95 -4.16 2.71
CA LYS A 69 11.28 -3.10 1.95
C LYS A 69 10.65 -2.08 2.90
N SER A 70 10.41 -0.89 2.35
CA SER A 70 9.68 0.20 2.99
C SER A 70 8.48 0.59 2.12
N TRP A 71 7.83 1.70 2.44
CA TRP A 71 6.77 2.27 1.61
C TRP A 71 7.34 2.97 0.37
N SER A 72 6.57 2.94 -0.73
CA SER A 72 6.87 3.66 -1.97
C SER A 72 6.04 4.94 -2.08
N ILE A 73 4.78 4.87 -1.64
CA ILE A 73 3.90 6.03 -1.51
C ILE A 73 3.31 6.02 -0.10
N TRP A 74 3.25 7.18 0.54
CA TRP A 74 2.58 7.36 1.82
C TRP A 74 1.49 8.40 1.69
N GLN A 75 0.23 7.99 1.82
CA GLN A 75 -0.88 8.90 2.02
C GLN A 75 -0.86 9.40 3.46
N HIS A 76 -0.38 10.62 3.67
CA HIS A 76 -0.12 11.19 5.00
C HIS A 76 -1.27 12.06 5.51
N SER A 77 -2.23 12.41 4.65
CA SER A 77 -3.43 13.14 5.03
C SER A 77 -4.57 12.88 4.05
N ASN A 78 -5.80 12.97 4.53
CA ASN A 78 -7.03 13.06 3.74
C ASN A 78 -7.74 14.42 3.87
N LYS A 79 -7.06 15.41 4.48
CA LYS A 79 -7.58 16.77 4.77
C LYS A 79 -6.74 17.84 4.10
N GLY A 80 -6.10 17.50 2.99
CA GLY A 80 -5.29 18.44 2.22
C GLY A 80 -6.14 19.54 1.60
N ARG A 81 -5.49 20.69 1.37
CA ARG A 81 -6.06 21.81 0.59
C ARG A 81 -5.08 22.19 -0.50
N ILE A 82 -5.50 22.03 -1.74
CA ILE A 82 -4.71 22.32 -2.94
C ILE A 82 -5.50 23.32 -3.79
N ALA A 83 -4.83 24.37 -4.25
CA ALA A 83 -5.45 25.38 -5.11
C ALA A 83 -6.07 24.71 -6.35
N GLY A 84 -7.34 25.03 -6.63
CA GLY A 84 -8.11 24.41 -7.71
C GLY A 84 -8.95 23.20 -7.29
N ILE A 85 -8.91 22.77 -6.01
CA ILE A 85 -9.80 21.75 -5.46
C ILE A 85 -10.47 22.28 -4.19
N GLU A 86 -11.80 22.37 -4.21
CA GLU A 86 -12.60 23.03 -3.15
C GLU A 86 -12.87 22.14 -1.93
N VAL A 87 -12.69 20.84 -2.08
CA VAL A 87 -12.92 19.83 -1.03
C VAL A 87 -11.60 19.38 -0.40
N ASP A 88 -11.69 18.66 0.71
CA ASP A 88 -10.54 17.97 1.29
C ASP A 88 -9.98 16.94 0.29
N VAL A 89 -8.66 16.88 0.17
CA VAL A 89 -7.96 15.96 -0.74
C VAL A 89 -6.91 15.12 -0.03
N ASP A 90 -6.65 13.95 -0.61
CA ASP A 90 -5.57 13.09 -0.17
C ASP A 90 -4.22 13.66 -0.56
N LEU A 91 -3.32 13.77 0.42
CA LEU A 91 -1.93 14.18 0.21
C LEU A 91 -1.00 13.00 0.35
N ASN A 92 -0.06 12.89 -0.57
CA ASN A 92 0.84 11.76 -0.67
C ASN A 92 2.30 12.22 -0.77
N TRP A 93 3.19 11.54 -0.07
CA TRP A 93 4.64 11.59 -0.33
C TRP A 93 5.04 10.39 -1.17
N VAL A 94 5.90 10.63 -2.16
CA VAL A 94 6.44 9.59 -3.04
C VAL A 94 7.93 9.49 -2.78
N ARG A 95 8.41 8.28 -2.49
CA ARG A 95 9.86 7.99 -2.44
C ARG A 95 10.31 7.52 -3.81
N THR A 96 11.29 8.21 -4.38
CA THR A 96 12.04 7.80 -5.57
C THR A 96 13.21 6.93 -5.22
#